data_AF-A0AA36D3C6-F1
#
_entry.id   AF-A0AA36D3C6-F1
#
_cell.length_a   1.000
_cell.length_b   1.000
_cell.length_c   1.000
_cell.angle_alpha   90.00
_cell.angle_beta   90.00
_cell.angle_gamma   90.00
#
_symmetry.space_group_name_H-M   'P 1'
#
loop_
_entity.id
_entity.type
_entity.pdbx_description
1 polymer ?
#
loop_
_entity_poly.entity_id
_entity_poly.type
_entity_poly.pdbx_seq_one_letter_code
_entity_poly.pdbx_strand_id
1 'polypeptide(L)'
;MRATLTPEEIVLMEGAKRVLSVELNEDDGPARVRHPLSGLKIYEFIDVGPRVDIHSAGDVLDKCSVTHEQVPCSSLLLMTGCLFTKEEYVIRKEEDPLARVTPIASYFQENHFRATWLASTEADIRLMTVIWAILATIREGFPHLHTILKEYHSRHI
;
A
#
# COMPACT_ATOMS: atom_id res chain seq x y z
N MET A 1 -14.36 3.47 9.73
CA MET A 1 -12.98 3.93 9.43
C MET A 1 -13.01 4.67 8.10
N ARG A 2 -12.27 5.77 7.95
CA ARG A 2 -12.20 6.57 6.72
C ARG A 2 -10.74 6.88 6.40
N ALA A 3 -10.33 6.78 5.15
CA ALA A 3 -9.04 7.31 4.70
C ALA A 3 -9.23 8.68 4.05
N THR A 4 -8.30 9.59 4.27
CA THR A 4 -8.22 10.88 3.57
C THR A 4 -6.89 10.93 2.87
N LEU A 5 -6.90 11.26 1.58
CA LEU A 5 -5.71 11.34 0.74
C LEU A 5 -5.43 12.82 0.44
N THR A 6 -4.22 13.27 0.76
CA THR A 6 -3.65 14.56 0.35
C THR A 6 -2.50 14.31 -0.64
N PRO A 7 -1.93 15.35 -1.27
CA PRO A 7 -0.76 15.17 -2.12
C PRO A 7 0.45 14.56 -1.36
N GLU A 8 0.58 14.83 -0.07
CA GLU A 8 1.75 14.46 0.75
C GLU A 8 1.50 13.23 1.63
N GLU A 9 0.28 12.98 2.07
CA GLU A 9 -0.01 11.91 3.02
C GLU A 9 -1.39 11.24 2.82
N ILE A 10 -1.49 10.00 3.29
CA ILE A 10 -2.74 9.31 3.54
C ILE A 10 -2.96 9.27 5.04
N VAL A 11 -4.08 9.83 5.50
CA VAL A 11 -4.46 9.83 6.91
C VAL A 11 -5.61 8.85 7.13
N LEU A 12 -5.38 7.85 7.97
CA LEU A 12 -6.41 6.92 8.42
C LEU A 12 -7.13 7.48 9.65
N MET A 13 -8.44 7.58 9.57
CA MET A 13 -9.32 8.18 10.57
C MET A 13 -10.29 7.14 11.15
N GLU A 14 -10.48 7.18 12.46
CA GLU A 14 -11.53 6.48 13.18
C GLU A 14 -12.42 7.51 13.89
N GLY A 15 -13.57 7.80 13.28
CA GLY A 15 -14.38 8.95 13.67
C GLY A 15 -13.61 10.26 13.45
N ALA A 16 -13.43 11.05 14.50
CA ALA A 16 -12.63 12.28 14.48
C ALA A 16 -11.15 12.06 14.79
N LYS A 17 -10.74 10.85 15.19
CA LYS A 17 -9.37 10.56 15.63
C LYS A 17 -8.49 10.13 14.47
N ARG A 18 -7.31 10.74 14.36
CA ARG A 18 -6.22 10.27 13.48
C ARG A 18 -5.60 9.01 14.09
N VAL A 19 -5.64 7.90 13.34
CA VAL A 19 -5.10 6.59 13.74
C VAL A 19 -3.69 6.39 13.21
N LEU A 20 -3.45 6.85 11.98
CA LEU A 20 -2.18 6.68 11.28
C LEU A 20 -2.02 7.76 10.21
N SER A 21 -0.77 8.16 9.92
CA SER A 21 -0.41 8.86 8.69
C SER A 21 0.61 8.03 7.90
N VAL A 22 0.39 7.94 6.59
CA VAL A 22 1.32 7.35 5.63
C VAL A 22 1.79 8.46 4.70
N GLU A 23 3.04 8.84 4.81
CA GLU A 23 3.67 9.85 3.97
C GLU A 23 4.00 9.24 2.60
N LEU A 24 3.54 9.91 1.55
CA LEU A 24 3.78 9.58 0.16
C LEU A 24 5.04 10.32 -0.30
N ASN A 25 6.05 9.58 -0.76
CA ASN A 25 7.24 10.19 -1.34
C ASN A 25 6.94 10.65 -2.78
N GLU A 26 7.52 11.79 -3.18
CA GLU A 26 7.23 12.44 -4.47
C GLU A 26 7.76 11.68 -5.70
N ASP A 27 8.81 10.88 -5.52
CA ASP A 27 9.53 10.19 -6.61
C ASP A 27 9.19 8.70 -6.73
N ASP A 28 7.96 8.30 -6.36
CA ASP A 28 7.60 6.88 -6.15
C ASP A 28 8.47 6.15 -5.10
N GLY A 29 9.30 6.91 -4.39
CA GLY A 29 10.15 6.46 -3.31
C GLY A 29 9.35 5.81 -2.18
N PRO A 30 10.03 5.13 -1.26
CA PRO A 30 9.32 4.17 -0.45
C PRO A 30 8.60 4.88 0.71
N ALA A 31 7.37 4.45 1.01
CA ALA A 31 6.46 5.17 1.89
C ALA A 31 6.89 5.09 3.36
N ARG A 32 6.51 6.09 4.16
CA ARG A 32 6.79 6.11 5.60
C ARG A 32 5.51 6.16 6.40
N VAL A 33 5.46 5.34 7.44
CA VAL A 33 4.32 5.29 8.36
C VAL A 33 4.69 6.04 9.63
N ARG A 34 3.91 7.05 9.99
CA ARG A 34 4.15 7.91 11.15
C ARG A 34 3.02 7.79 12.18
N HIS A 35 3.40 7.86 13.46
CA HIS A 35 2.46 7.95 14.56
C HIS A 35 1.71 9.29 14.50
N PRO A 36 0.37 9.29 14.54
CA PRO A 36 -0.45 10.47 14.21
C PRO A 36 -0.29 11.65 15.17
N LEU A 37 0.16 11.41 16.42
CA LEU A 37 0.29 12.45 17.44
C LEU A 37 1.73 12.89 17.69
N SER A 38 2.67 11.94 17.63
CA SER A 38 4.08 12.22 17.94
C SER A 38 4.93 12.47 16.70
N GLY A 39 4.41 12.16 15.51
CA GLY A 39 5.15 12.24 14.25
C GLY A 39 6.30 11.24 14.13
N LEU A 40 6.47 10.35 15.13
CA LEU A 40 7.52 9.34 15.14
C LEU A 40 7.31 8.37 13.98
N LYS A 41 8.38 8.09 13.24
CA LYS A 41 8.39 7.04 12.23
C LYS A 41 8.19 5.70 12.93
N ILE A 42 7.15 4.96 12.55
CA ILE A 42 6.85 3.61 13.05
C ILE A 42 7.42 2.59 12.07
N TYR A 43 7.11 2.74 10.78
CA TYR A 43 7.59 1.87 9.72
C TYR A 43 8.12 2.68 8.54
N GLU A 44 9.06 2.09 7.82
CA GLU A 44 9.57 2.58 6.55
C GLU A 44 9.59 1.41 5.58
N PHE A 45 8.90 1.57 4.46
CA PHE A 45 9.12 0.70 3.32
C PHE A 45 10.45 1.12 2.69
N ILE A 46 11.24 0.19 2.18
CA ILE A 46 12.51 0.44 1.49
C ILE A 46 12.57 -0.42 0.24
N ASP A 47 12.58 0.21 -0.92
CA ASP A 47 12.74 -0.51 -2.19
C ASP A 47 14.18 -1.01 -2.32
N VAL A 48 14.33 -2.33 -2.48
CA VAL A 48 15.62 -3.00 -2.69
C VAL A 48 15.68 -3.75 -4.02
N GLY A 49 14.81 -3.40 -4.98
CA GLY A 49 14.76 -3.96 -6.33
C GLY A 49 13.61 -4.93 -6.54
N PRO A 50 13.80 -6.26 -6.45
CA PRO A 50 12.72 -7.22 -6.67
C PRO A 50 11.75 -7.35 -5.48
N ARG A 51 12.03 -6.65 -4.38
CA ARG A 51 11.24 -6.67 -3.15
C ARG A 51 11.36 -5.32 -2.44
N VAL A 52 10.44 -5.10 -1.52
CA VAL A 52 10.40 -3.93 -0.64
C VAL A 52 10.53 -4.41 0.80
N ASP A 53 11.61 -4.02 1.47
CA ASP A 53 11.85 -4.37 2.86
C ASP A 53 11.03 -3.42 3.78
N ILE A 54 10.46 -3.96 4.85
CA ILE A 54 9.68 -3.19 5.82
C ILE A 54 10.51 -3.07 7.09
N HIS A 55 10.95 -1.86 7.41
CA HIS A 55 11.76 -1.59 8.58
C HIS A 55 10.92 -0.96 9.69
N SER A 56 10.91 -1.56 10.88
CA SER A 56 10.33 -0.97 12.08
C SER A 56 11.35 -0.07 12.78
N ALA A 57 10.89 1.03 13.38
CA ALA A 57 11.73 1.89 14.20
C ALA A 57 12.16 1.25 15.53
N GLY A 58 11.43 0.22 15.99
CA GLY A 58 11.66 -0.43 17.28
C GLY A 58 12.43 -1.74 17.21
N ASP A 59 12.48 -2.40 16.04
CA ASP A 59 13.07 -3.74 15.95
C ASP A 59 13.73 -3.97 14.59
N VAL A 60 15.05 -4.17 14.62
CA VAL A 60 15.89 -4.45 13.44
C VAL A 60 15.84 -5.95 13.09
N LEU A 61 15.32 -6.79 13.99
CA LEU A 61 15.34 -8.24 13.86
C LEU A 61 14.14 -8.81 13.09
N ASP A 62 13.01 -8.12 13.05
CA ASP A 62 11.80 -8.57 12.34
C ASP A 62 11.87 -8.21 10.85
N LYS A 63 12.48 -9.10 10.06
CA LYS A 63 12.62 -8.95 8.60
C LYS A 63 11.31 -9.27 7.89
N CYS A 64 10.42 -8.29 7.84
CA CYS A 64 9.26 -8.33 6.95
C CYS A 64 9.63 -7.75 5.58
N SER A 65 9.11 -8.34 4.51
CA SER A 65 9.29 -7.84 3.15
C SER A 65 8.03 -8.02 2.33
N VAL A 66 7.88 -7.20 1.31
CA VAL A 66 6.87 -7.31 0.27
C VAL A 66 7.56 -7.72 -1.01
N THR A 67 7.10 -8.79 -1.62
CA THR A 67 7.62 -9.29 -2.89
C THR A 67 6.54 -9.25 -3.95
N HIS A 68 6.96 -9.02 -5.19
CA HIS A 68 6.10 -8.95 -6.36
C HIS A 68 5.95 -10.35 -6.98
N GLU A 69 4.71 -10.77 -7.17
CA GLU A 69 4.33 -12.00 -7.88
C GLU A 69 3.40 -11.63 -9.04
N GLN A 70 3.46 -12.39 -10.14
CA GLN A 70 2.54 -12.17 -11.26
C GLN A 70 1.28 -13.01 -11.09
N VAL A 71 0.13 -12.37 -11.28
CA VAL A 71 -1.15 -13.09 -11.33
C VAL A 71 -1.14 -14.07 -12.53
N PRO A 72 -1.48 -15.35 -12.34
CA PRO A 72 -1.57 -16.30 -13.44
C PRO A 72 -2.56 -15.82 -14.52
N CYS A 73 -2.21 -16.01 -15.80
CA CYS A 73 -3.01 -15.56 -16.95
C CYS A 73 -3.30 -14.05 -17.02
N SER A 74 -2.61 -13.23 -16.22
CA SER A 74 -2.79 -11.77 -16.13
C SER A 74 -2.65 -11.03 -17.46
N SER A 75 -1.79 -11.52 -18.37
CA SER A 75 -1.64 -10.92 -19.70
C SER A 75 -2.93 -10.88 -20.51
N LEU A 76 -3.73 -11.96 -20.49
CA LEU A 76 -5.01 -11.98 -21.22
C LEU A 76 -6.04 -11.08 -20.52
N LEU A 77 -6.11 -11.15 -19.20
CA LEU A 77 -7.07 -10.37 -18.41
C LEU A 77 -6.80 -8.86 -18.52
N LEU A 78 -5.53 -8.45 -18.54
CA LEU A 78 -5.15 -7.05 -18.75
C LEU A 78 -5.58 -6.56 -20.14
N MET A 79 -5.32 -7.36 -21.18
CA MET A 79 -5.69 -7.01 -22.57
C MET A 79 -7.20 -6.89 -22.78
N THR A 80 -8.00 -7.66 -22.03
CA THR A 80 -9.47 -7.60 -22.11
C THR A 80 -10.08 -6.58 -21.15
N GLY A 81 -9.28 -5.81 -20.40
CA GLY A 81 -9.77 -4.87 -19.39
C GLY A 81 -10.38 -5.53 -18.14
N CYS A 82 -10.22 -6.85 -17.99
CA CYS A 82 -10.65 -7.60 -16.81
C CYS A 82 -9.71 -7.41 -15.62
N LEU A 83 -8.60 -6.69 -15.80
CA LEU A 83 -7.56 -6.46 -14.81
C LEU A 83 -6.89 -5.11 -15.10
N PHE A 84 -6.46 -4.41 -14.05
CA PHE A 84 -5.76 -3.11 -14.19
C PHE A 84 -4.24 -3.22 -13.96
N THR A 85 -3.78 -4.31 -13.34
CA THR A 85 -2.36 -4.58 -13.06
C THR A 85 -2.11 -6.08 -12.99
N LYS A 86 -0.93 -6.54 -13.40
CA LYS A 86 -0.53 -7.95 -13.30
C LYS A 86 0.11 -8.30 -11.95
N GLU A 87 0.41 -7.27 -11.16
CA GLU A 87 1.17 -7.39 -9.92
C GLU A 87 0.27 -7.83 -8.78
N GLU A 88 0.63 -8.95 -8.16
CA GLU A 88 0.18 -9.37 -6.84
C GLU A 88 1.33 -9.15 -5.86
N TYR A 89 1.01 -8.75 -4.64
CA TYR A 89 2.01 -8.55 -3.60
C TYR A 89 1.84 -9.55 -2.49
N VAL A 90 2.96 -10.11 -2.05
CA VAL A 90 3.00 -11.07 -0.94
C VAL A 90 3.87 -10.51 0.17
N ILE A 91 3.29 -10.41 1.35
CA ILE A 91 3.98 -9.98 2.56
C ILE A 91 4.53 -11.22 3.25
N ARG A 92 5.85 -11.24 3.43
CA ARG A 92 6.62 -12.36 3.99
C ARG A 92 7.34 -11.93 5.26
N LYS A 93 7.39 -12.82 6.25
CA LYS A 93 8.27 -12.72 7.43
C LYS A 93 9.19 -13.93 7.41
N GLU A 94 10.50 -13.72 7.39
CA GLU A 94 11.49 -14.82 7.33
C GLU A 94 11.21 -15.85 6.20
N GLU A 95 10.75 -15.36 5.04
CA GLU A 95 10.33 -16.13 3.84
C GLU A 95 8.92 -16.74 3.87
N ASP A 96 8.28 -16.85 5.04
CA ASP A 96 6.93 -17.39 5.15
C ASP A 96 5.87 -16.36 4.66
N PRO A 97 5.01 -16.73 3.69
CA PRO A 97 3.96 -15.85 3.21
C PRO A 97 2.82 -15.75 4.23
N LEU A 98 2.60 -14.55 4.77
CA LEU A 98 1.61 -14.30 5.82
C LEU A 98 0.38 -13.55 5.33
N ALA A 99 0.54 -12.76 4.27
CA ALA A 99 -0.54 -11.99 3.67
C ALA A 99 -0.32 -11.76 2.18
N ARG A 100 -1.43 -11.50 1.46
CA ARG A 100 -1.45 -11.23 0.02
C ARG A 100 -2.31 -10.00 -0.27
N VAL A 101 -1.89 -9.21 -1.24
CA VAL A 101 -2.64 -8.10 -1.82
C VAL A 101 -2.77 -8.39 -3.30
N THR A 102 -3.98 -8.81 -3.70
CA THR A 102 -4.25 -9.29 -5.05
C THR A 102 -5.16 -8.28 -5.78
N PRO A 103 -4.85 -7.89 -7.02
CA PRO A 103 -5.71 -7.02 -7.79
C PRO A 103 -7.00 -7.76 -8.14
N ILE A 104 -8.13 -7.09 -7.95
CA ILE A 104 -9.44 -7.60 -8.34
C ILE A 104 -10.09 -6.56 -9.22
N ALA A 105 -10.46 -6.98 -10.41
CA ALA A 105 -11.29 -6.18 -11.28
C ALA A 105 -12.55 -6.96 -11.63
N SER A 106 -13.64 -6.21 -11.75
CA SER A 106 -14.85 -6.62 -12.42
C SER A 106 -15.10 -5.59 -13.50
N TYR A 107 -15.55 -6.04 -14.68
CA TYR A 107 -15.81 -5.22 -15.87
C TYR A 107 -16.65 -3.95 -15.61
N PHE A 108 -17.39 -3.93 -14.49
CA PHE A 108 -18.32 -2.87 -14.10
C PHE A 108 -18.03 -2.28 -12.71
N GLN A 109 -16.89 -2.62 -12.08
CA GLN A 109 -16.52 -2.12 -10.77
C GLN A 109 -15.24 -1.30 -10.84
N GLU A 110 -15.08 -0.38 -9.90
CA GLU A 110 -13.85 0.36 -9.72
C GLU A 110 -12.67 -0.58 -9.42
N ASN A 111 -11.48 -0.14 -9.84
CA ASN A 111 -10.22 -0.84 -9.56
C ASN A 111 -10.06 -1.00 -8.04
N HIS A 112 -9.91 -2.23 -7.56
CA HIS A 112 -9.69 -2.48 -6.15
C HIS A 112 -8.69 -3.61 -5.92
N PHE A 113 -8.00 -3.56 -4.80
CA PHE A 113 -7.20 -4.67 -4.31
C PHE A 113 -7.93 -5.39 -3.20
N ARG A 114 -7.74 -6.71 -3.12
CA ARG A 114 -8.15 -7.52 -1.97
C ARG A 114 -6.92 -7.86 -1.14
N ALA A 115 -6.94 -7.43 0.12
CA ALA A 115 -5.99 -7.88 1.12
C ALA A 115 -6.52 -9.15 1.83
N THR A 116 -5.69 -10.18 1.90
CA THR A 116 -5.97 -11.43 2.63
C THR A 116 -4.77 -11.82 3.48
N TRP A 117 -5.00 -12.52 4.59
CA TRP A 117 -3.94 -12.95 5.50
C TRP A 117 -4.30 -14.24 6.24
N LEU A 118 -3.30 -14.93 6.77
CA LEU A 118 -3.50 -16.09 7.62
C LEU A 118 -4.12 -15.68 8.96
N ALA A 119 -4.89 -16.58 9.58
CA ALA A 119 -5.52 -16.30 10.87
C ALA A 119 -4.50 -16.04 11.99
N SER A 120 -3.30 -16.63 11.88
CA SER A 120 -2.17 -16.48 12.78
C SER A 120 -1.38 -15.19 12.57
N THR A 121 -1.62 -14.44 11.49
CA THR A 121 -0.83 -13.24 11.16
C THR A 121 -0.97 -12.18 12.25
N GLU A 122 0.15 -11.62 12.72
CA GLU A 122 0.20 -10.58 13.75
C GLU A 122 -0.51 -9.29 13.31
N ALA A 123 -0.97 -8.48 14.27
CA ALA A 123 -1.71 -7.25 14.00
C ALA A 123 -0.90 -6.24 13.16
N ASP A 124 0.39 -6.12 13.44
CA ASP A 124 1.31 -5.21 12.73
C ASP A 124 1.45 -5.59 11.26
N ILE A 125 1.57 -6.88 10.96
CA ILE A 125 1.66 -7.37 9.58
C ILE A 125 0.34 -7.16 8.82
N ARG A 126 -0.80 -7.33 9.50
CA ARG A 126 -2.11 -7.00 8.92
C ARG A 126 -2.21 -5.51 8.60
N LEU A 127 -1.74 -4.65 9.51
CA LEU A 127 -1.70 -3.21 9.28
C LEU A 127 -0.80 -2.86 8.09
N MET A 128 0.40 -3.45 8.01
CA MET A 128 1.32 -3.23 6.88
C MET A 128 0.73 -3.69 5.56
N THR A 129 0.01 -4.81 5.56
CA THR A 129 -0.71 -5.33 4.38
C THR A 129 -1.77 -4.34 3.91
N VAL A 130 -2.55 -3.77 4.83
CA VAL A 130 -3.57 -2.77 4.50
C VAL A 130 -2.94 -1.49 3.95
N ILE A 131 -1.88 -1.00 4.58
CA ILE A 131 -1.16 0.19 4.10
C ILE A 131 -0.61 -0.06 2.69
N TRP A 132 0.02 -1.21 2.47
CA TRP A 132 0.53 -1.59 1.16
C TRP A 132 -0.58 -1.65 0.11
N ALA A 133 -1.73 -2.24 0.44
CA ALA A 133 -2.88 -2.29 -0.46
C ALA A 133 -3.38 -0.89 -0.85
N ILE A 134 -3.38 0.06 0.07
CA ILE A 134 -3.76 1.46 -0.22
C ILE A 134 -2.72 2.10 -1.15
N LEU A 135 -1.43 1.93 -0.86
CA LEU A 135 -0.34 2.43 -1.72
C LEU A 135 -0.42 1.86 -3.13
N ALA A 136 -0.60 0.54 -3.26
CA ALA A 136 -0.79 -0.14 -4.53
C ALA A 136 -2.05 0.35 -5.27
N THR A 137 -3.15 0.62 -4.55
CA THR A 137 -4.37 1.18 -5.15
C THR A 137 -4.10 2.55 -5.78
N ILE A 138 -3.34 3.42 -5.11
CA ILE A 138 -3.01 4.74 -5.64
C ILE A 138 -2.04 4.62 -6.83
N ARG A 139 -0.99 3.81 -6.70
CA ARG A 139 0.06 3.66 -7.72
C ARG A 139 -0.42 2.96 -8.98
N GLU A 140 -1.14 1.85 -8.81
CA GLU A 140 -1.53 0.98 -9.92
C GLU A 140 -3.00 1.10 -10.30
N GLY A 141 -3.89 1.25 -9.31
CA GLY A 141 -5.32 1.39 -9.57
C GLY A 141 -5.69 2.75 -10.14
N PHE A 142 -5.00 3.82 -9.71
CA PHE A 142 -5.30 5.20 -10.09
C PHE A 142 -4.02 6.03 -10.32
N PRO A 143 -3.16 5.67 -11.30
CA PRO A 143 -1.82 6.25 -11.48
C PRO A 143 -1.82 7.78 -11.67
N HIS A 144 -2.91 8.36 -12.17
CA HIS A 144 -3.03 9.81 -12.35
C HIS A 144 -3.53 10.56 -11.10
N LEU A 145 -4.00 9.86 -10.07
CA LEU A 145 -4.60 10.48 -8.89
C LEU A 145 -3.62 11.38 -8.16
N HIS A 146 -2.37 10.95 -8.01
CA HIS A 146 -1.34 11.74 -7.33
C HIS A 146 -1.05 13.06 -8.07
N THR A 147 -0.92 13.01 -9.40
CA THR A 147 -0.74 14.21 -10.25
C THR A 147 -1.95 15.15 -10.16
N ILE A 148 -3.17 14.61 -10.23
CA ILE A 148 -4.41 15.38 -10.13
C ILE A 148 -4.48 16.10 -8.77
N LEU A 149 -4.13 15.42 -7.68
CA LEU A 149 -4.14 16.00 -6.34
C LEU A 149 -3.11 17.12 -6.21
N LYS A 150 -1.90 16.93 -6.74
CA LYS A 150 -0.86 17.97 -6.78
C LYS A 150 -1.32 19.20 -7.56
N GLU A 151 -1.89 19.01 -8.74
CA GLU A 151 -2.43 20.12 -9.55
C GLU A 151 -3.60 20.83 -8.88
N TYR A 152 -4.51 20.08 -8.25
CA TYR A 152 -5.62 20.67 -7.52
C TYR A 152 -5.11 21.52 -6.36
N HIS A 153 -4.14 21.01 -5.60
CA HIS A 153 -3.56 21.72 -4.46
C HIS A 153 -2.86 23.02 -4.89
N SER A 154 -2.04 22.97 -5.95
CA SER A 154 -1.34 24.16 -6.46
C SER A 154 -2.25 25.25 -7.01
N ARG A 155 -3.46 24.89 -7.48
CA ARG A 155 -4.45 25.86 -7.98
C ARG A 155 -5.30 26.51 -6.89
N HIS A 156 -5.30 25.98 -5.66
CA HIS A 156 -6.15 26.44 -4.55
C HIS A 156 -5.33 26.97 -3.35
N ILE A 157 -4.04 27.23 -3.57
CA ILE A 157 -3.16 28.06 -2.72
C ILE A 157 -3.06 29.43 -3.37
#